data_AF-A0A6G9SQ10-F1
#
_entry.id   AF-A0A6G9SQ10-F1
#
_cell.length_a   1.000
_cell.length_b   1.000
_cell.length_c   1.000
_cell.angle_alpha   90.00
_cell.angle_beta   90.00
_cell.angle_gamma   90.00
#
_symmetry.space_group_name_H-M   'P 1'
#
loop_
_entity.id
_entity.type
_entity.pdbx_description
1 polymer ?
#
loop_
_entity_poly.entity_id
_entity_poly.type
_entity_poly.pdbx_seq_one_letter_code
_entity_poly.pdbx_strand_id
1 'polypeptide(L)'
;MVIGSRVTMVQHVSRYCLKKDLEVFPYYGIPLNEEITLFNPHVFVLCQPLPEGFLPCIAQPYILLSEQAIDGDLNDVTSPSELSIRLQEVLQI
;
A
#
# COMPACT_ATOMS: atom_id res chain seq x y z
N MET A 1 -2.48 2.03 5.83
CA MET A 1 -1.48 1.00 6.21
C MET A 1 -0.63 0.64 5.00
N VAL A 2 0.68 0.55 5.14
CA VAL A 2 1.60 0.18 4.04
C VAL A 2 2.14 -1.21 4.32
N ILE A 3 1.87 -2.16 3.44
CA ILE A 3 2.13 -3.58 3.68
C ILE A 3 3.06 -4.13 2.60
N GLY A 4 4.09 -4.87 3.00
CA GLY A 4 4.96 -5.53 2.03
C GLY A 4 5.98 -6.46 2.67
N SER A 5 6.60 -7.29 1.84
CA SER A 5 7.66 -8.21 2.25
C SER A 5 9.06 -7.57 2.17
N ARG A 6 9.24 -6.57 1.29
CA ARG A 6 10.53 -5.87 1.09
C ARG A 6 10.61 -4.62 1.97
N VAL A 7 11.46 -4.68 3.00
CA VAL A 7 11.66 -3.60 3.99
C VAL A 7 11.91 -2.24 3.33
N THR A 8 12.79 -2.21 2.33
CA THR A 8 13.19 -0.97 1.64
C THR A 8 12.02 -0.30 0.92
N MET A 9 11.13 -1.09 0.31
CA MET A 9 9.97 -0.59 -0.44
C MET A 9 8.91 -0.02 0.51
N VAL A 10 8.56 -0.77 1.56
CA VAL A 10 7.64 -0.31 2.61
C VAL A 10 8.15 0.98 3.25
N GLN A 11 9.45 1.06 3.57
CA GLN A 11 10.05 2.28 4.11
C GLN A 11 10.03 3.44 3.13
N HIS A 12 10.31 3.21 1.85
CA HIS A 12 10.27 4.24 0.81
C HIS A 12 8.87 4.85 0.69
N VAL A 13 7.85 4.01 0.56
CA VAL A 13 6.44 4.40 0.50
C VAL A 13 6.00 5.10 1.78
N SER A 14 6.40 4.56 2.94
CA SER A 14 6.04 5.18 4.22
C SER A 14 6.61 6.59 4.34
N ARG A 15 7.88 6.79 3.96
CA ARG A 15 8.49 8.13 3.90
C ARG A 15 7.77 9.06 2.92
N TYR A 16 7.33 8.53 1.79
CA TYR A 16 6.57 9.30 0.81
C TYR A 16 5.25 9.82 1.41
N CYS A 17 4.47 8.93 2.01
CA CYS A 17 3.20 9.28 2.66
C CYS A 17 3.40 10.27 3.82
N LEU A 18 4.41 10.06 4.66
CA LEU A 18 4.74 11.00 5.76
C LEU A 18 5.09 12.40 5.24
N LYS A 19 5.76 12.53 4.09
CA LYS A 19 6.04 13.83 3.44
C LYS A 19 4.79 14.53 2.91
N LYS A 20 3.68 13.82 2.79
CA LYS A 20 2.36 14.33 2.40
C LYS A 20 1.45 14.57 3.62
N ASP A 21 2.05 14.62 4.82
CA ASP A 21 1.34 14.78 6.10
C ASP A 21 0.29 13.68 6.36
N LEU A 22 0.53 12.48 5.82
CA LEU A 22 -0.32 11.31 6.08
C LEU A 22 0.24 10.49 7.24
N GLU A 23 -0.66 10.01 8.10
CA GLU A 23 -0.31 8.99 9.08
C GLU A 23 -0.11 7.63 8.41
N VAL A 24 0.97 6.95 8.80
CA VAL A 24 1.37 5.69 8.16
C VAL A 24 1.68 4.65 9.23
N PHE A 25 1.07 3.48 9.05
CA PHE A 25 1.45 2.27 9.75
C PHE A 25 2.15 1.31 8.78
N PRO A 26 3.48 1.12 8.88
CA PRO A 26 4.22 0.11 8.12
C PRO A 26 3.95 -1.29 8.70
N TYR A 27 3.71 -2.27 7.84
CA TYR A 27 3.45 -3.65 8.25
C TYR A 27 4.18 -4.66 7.37
N TYR A 28 4.73 -5.70 7.99
CA TYR A 28 5.54 -6.73 7.33
C TYR A 28 4.89 -8.10 7.54
N GLY A 29 4.24 -8.64 6.50
CA GLY A 29 3.49 -9.90 6.56
C GLY A 29 2.01 -9.72 6.21
N ILE A 30 1.18 -10.69 6.61
CA ILE A 30 -0.28 -10.63 6.46
C ILE A 30 -0.87 -10.12 7.78
N PRO A 31 -1.60 -8.99 7.80
CA PRO A 31 -2.26 -8.52 9.01
C PRO A 31 -3.45 -9.40 9.37
N LEU A 32 -3.66 -9.62 10.66
CA LEU A 32 -4.85 -10.27 11.18
C LEU A 32 -6.05 -9.30 11.14
N ASN A 33 -7.26 -9.86 11.10
CA ASN A 33 -8.48 -9.06 11.08
C ASN A 33 -8.62 -8.17 12.33
N GLU A 34 -8.14 -8.63 13.49
CA GLU A 34 -8.14 -7.82 14.72
C GLU A 34 -7.21 -6.61 14.59
N GLU A 35 -6.06 -6.76 13.94
CA GLU A 35 -5.11 -5.66 13.69
C GLU A 35 -5.68 -4.65 12.70
N ILE A 36 -6.28 -5.12 11.61
CA ILE A 36 -6.99 -4.26 10.65
C ILE A 36 -8.09 -3.47 11.36
N THR A 37 -8.87 -4.12 12.22
CA THR A 37 -9.94 -3.48 12.98
C THR A 37 -9.39 -2.46 13.98
N LEU A 38 -8.31 -2.80 14.67
CA LEU A 38 -7.68 -1.93 15.68
C LEU A 38 -7.10 -0.65 15.07
N PHE A 39 -6.37 -0.78 13.96
CA PHE A 39 -5.72 0.34 13.30
C PHE A 39 -6.65 1.10 12.34
N ASN A 40 -7.78 0.50 11.96
CA ASN A 40 -8.81 1.06 11.09
C ASN A 40 -8.26 1.91 9.92
N PRO A 41 -7.41 1.33 9.06
CA PRO A 41 -6.72 2.10 8.03
C PRO A 41 -7.69 2.61 6.96
N HIS A 42 -7.57 3.89 6.60
CA HIS A 42 -8.35 4.50 5.51
C HIS A 42 -8.08 3.86 4.14
N VAL A 43 -6.82 3.49 3.89
CA VAL A 43 -6.37 2.86 2.64
C VAL A 43 -5.23 1.90 2.93
N PHE A 44 -5.15 0.85 2.12
CA PHE A 44 -4.03 -0.08 2.09
C PHE A 44 -3.11 0.24 0.92
N VAL A 45 -1.81 0.30 1.15
CA VAL A 45 -0.81 0.30 0.07
C VAL A 45 -0.09 -1.02 0.11
N LEU A 46 -0.24 -1.81 -0.94
CA LEU A 46 0.21 -3.19 -1.04
C LEU A 46 1.46 -3.25 -1.94
N CYS A 47 2.63 -3.36 -1.31
CA CYS A 47 3.92 -3.42 -1.99
C CYS A 47 4.22 -4.85 -2.45
N GLN A 48 4.26 -5.07 -3.77
CA GLN A 48 4.61 -6.36 -4.36
C GLN A 48 6.10 -6.71 -4.19
N PRO A 49 6.45 -8.00 -4.14
CA PRO A 49 5.55 -9.16 -4.15
C PRO A 49 4.84 -9.34 -2.80
N LEU A 50 3.55 -9.68 -2.87
CA LEU A 50 2.74 -9.99 -1.70
C LEU A 50 2.87 -11.47 -1.33
N PRO A 51 2.73 -11.82 -0.03
CA PRO A 51 2.61 -13.22 0.39
C PRO A 51 1.40 -13.91 -0.26
N GLU A 52 1.49 -15.21 -0.51
CA GLU A 52 0.32 -16.00 -0.94
C GLU A 52 -0.82 -15.90 0.09
N GLY A 53 -2.07 -15.82 -0.38
CA GLY A 53 -3.25 -15.74 0.49
C GLY A 53 -3.56 -14.34 1.05
N PHE A 54 -2.89 -13.29 0.55
CA PHE A 54 -3.06 -11.92 1.06
C PHE A 54 -4.34 -11.22 0.56
N LEU A 55 -4.65 -11.33 -0.74
CA LEU A 55 -5.80 -10.66 -1.37
C LEU A 55 -7.18 -11.01 -0.78
N PRO A 56 -7.47 -12.25 -0.34
CA PRO A 56 -8.75 -12.61 0.28
C PRO A 56 -9.07 -11.86 1.58
N CYS A 57 -8.09 -11.24 2.25
CA CYS A 57 -8.26 -10.64 3.57
C CYS A 57 -8.67 -9.16 3.53
N ILE A 58 -8.67 -8.51 2.37
CA ILE A 58 -8.86 -7.05 2.27
C ILE A 58 -10.17 -6.74 1.55
N ALA A 59 -11.19 -6.37 2.32
CA ALA A 59 -12.46 -5.85 1.81
C ALA A 59 -12.45 -4.31 1.60
N GLN A 60 -11.36 -3.65 1.98
CA GLN A 60 -11.20 -2.19 1.97
C GLN A 60 -10.45 -1.70 0.73
N PRO A 61 -10.51 -0.40 0.39
CA PRO A 61 -9.76 0.18 -0.72
C PRO A 61 -8.26 -0.07 -0.57
N TYR A 62 -7.64 -0.56 -1.65
CA TYR A 62 -6.20 -0.80 -1.69
C TYR A 62 -5.58 -0.28 -2.98
N ILE A 63 -4.30 0.12 -2.87
CA ILE A 63 -3.43 0.53 -3.97
C ILE A 63 -2.35 -0.54 -4.09
N LEU A 64 -2.23 -1.15 -5.27
CA LEU A 64 -1.12 -2.05 -5.59
C LEU A 64 0.07 -1.23 -6.07
N LEU A 65 1.23 -1.52 -5.50
CA LEU A 65 2.50 -0.91 -5.87
C LEU A 65 3.47 -2.01 -6.29
N SER A 66 3.90 -1.98 -7.55
CA SER A 66 4.90 -2.90 -8.08
C SER A 66 6.07 -2.11 -8.64
N GLU A 67 7.29 -2.48 -8.21
CA GLU A 67 8.54 -1.94 -8.76
C GLU A 67 8.95 -2.66 -10.07
N GLN A 68 8.17 -3.65 -10.52
CA GLN A 68 8.43 -4.33 -11.78
C GLN A 68 7.91 -3.47 -12.94
N ALA A 69 8.82 -2.95 -13.75
CA ALA A 69 8.51 -2.45 -15.08
C ALA A 69 8.11 -3.65 -15.96
N ILE A 70 6.86 -4.12 -15.84
CA ILE A 70 6.32 -5.14 -16.72
C ILE A 70 4.99 -4.63 -17.27
N ASP A 71 5.01 -4.51 -18.59
CA ASP A 71 3.90 -4.30 -19.51
C ASP A 71 2.65 -5.09 -19.10
N GLY A 72 1.59 -4.36 -18.72
CA GLY A 72 0.22 -4.87 -18.71
C GLY A 72 -0.39 -5.26 -17.35
N ASP A 73 -0.74 -4.28 -16.51
CA ASP A 73 -2.10 -4.19 -15.95
C ASP A 73 -2.37 -2.78 -15.38
N LEU A 74 -3.58 -2.26 -15.60
CA LEU A 74 -3.96 -0.84 -15.45
C LEU A 74 -3.97 -0.28 -14.01
N ASN A 75 -3.49 -1.04 -13.02
CA ASN A 75 -3.54 -0.68 -11.59
C ASN A 75 -2.19 -0.70 -10.87
N ASP A 76 -1.10 -1.03 -11.56
CA ASP A 76 0.23 -1.04 -10.95
C ASP A 76 0.85 0.35 -10.97
N VAL A 77 0.98 0.91 -9.77
CA VAL A 77 1.74 2.14 -9.57
C VAL A 77 3.23 1.79 -9.62
N THR A 78 3.96 2.42 -10.54
CA THR A 78 5.41 2.14 -10.75
C THR A 78 6.31 3.30 -10.35
N SER A 79 5.73 4.47 -10.02
CA SER A 79 6.50 5.67 -9.65
C SER A 79 5.91 6.41 -8.43
N PRO A 80 6.74 7.17 -7.67
CA PRO A 80 6.26 7.99 -6.56
C PRO A 80 5.21 9.04 -6.97
N SER A 81 5.27 9.56 -8.19
CA SER A 81 4.28 10.48 -8.76
C SER A 81 2.94 9.81 -9.01
N GLU A 82 2.96 8.57 -9.50
CA GLU A 82 1.73 7.81 -9.74
C GLU A 82 1.09 7.36 -8.43
N LEU A 83 1.90 7.05 -7.41
CA LEU A 83 1.41 6.79 -6.05
C LEU A 83 0.69 8.01 -5.48
N SER A 84 1.22 9.21 -5.76
CA SER A 84 0.61 10.45 -5.29
C SER A 84 -0.78 10.65 -5.87
N ILE A 85 -0.93 10.46 -7.18
CA ILE A 85 -2.20 10.63 -7.89
C ILE A 85 -3.23 9.66 -7.32
N ARG A 86 -2.85 8.38 -7.15
CA ARG A 86 -3.76 7.37 -6.58
C ARG A 86 -4.15 7.66 -5.13
N LEU A 87 -3.22 8.14 -4.31
CA LEU A 87 -3.54 8.55 -2.94
C LEU A 87 -4.54 9.70 -2.91
N GLN A 88 -4.38 10.70 -3.79
CA GLN A 88 -5.33 11.82 -3.90
C GLN A 88 -6.71 11.36 -4.36
N GLU A 89 -6.78 10.47 -5.35
CA GLU A 89 -8.05 9.89 -5.84
C GLU A 89 -8.80 9.12 -4.74
N VAL A 90 -8.11 8.27 -3.98
CA VAL A 90 -8.73 7.39 -2.98
C VAL A 90 -9.10 8.17 -1.71
N LEU A 91 -8.25 9.10 -1.28
CA LEU A 91 -8.45 9.85 -0.04
C LEU A 91 -9.24 11.14 -0.23
N GLN A 92 -9.50 11.55 -1.48
CA GLN A 92 -10.15 12.82 -1.84
C GLN A 92 -9.43 14.06 -1.27
N ILE A 93 -8.09 14.05 -1.32
CA ILE A 93 -7.20 15.10 -0.78
C ILE A 93 -6.34 15.76 -1.87
#